data_AF-A0A920LTR2-F1
#
_entry.id   AF-A0A920LTR2-F1
#
_cell.length_a   1.000
_cell.length_b   1.000
_cell.length_c   1.000
_cell.angle_alpha   90.00
_cell.angle_beta   90.00
_cell.angle_gamma   90.00
#
_symmetry.space_group_name_H-M   'P 1'
#
loop_
_entity.id
_entity.type
_entity.pdbx_description
1 polymer ?
#
loop_
_entity_poly.entity_id
_entity_poly.type
_entity_poly.pdbx_seq_one_letter_code
_entity_poly.pdbx_strand_id
1 'polypeptide(L)'
;MSLLHSELKVITEWIPDGVIVAPFDFEINALNRCDLIEDFYQSRLSAMDKDSIEYRPVPPEQMYLTQKNLKPCLKKSSIILSPFSSPEKISENDNNFTLSGEISPVFSATQDNYFSPSQSAAQMIKKEIKNRYVILVAASKGAVAKMIELISSNLSISIIPMGAGVVQL
;
A
#
# COMPACT_ATOMS: atom_id res chain seq x y z
N MET A 1 -10.16 -7.87 27.11
CA MET A 1 -9.87 -8.95 26.15
C MET A 1 -8.88 -9.93 26.72
N SER A 2 -7.61 -9.57 26.99
CA SER A 2 -6.68 -10.49 27.69
C SER A 2 -7.15 -10.92 29.08
N LEU A 3 -7.87 -10.06 29.79
CA LEU A 3 -8.44 -10.37 31.12
C LEU A 3 -9.71 -11.25 31.06
N LEU A 4 -10.30 -11.45 29.88
CA LEU A 4 -11.57 -12.16 29.69
C LEU A 4 -11.40 -13.49 28.93
N HIS A 5 -10.23 -13.72 28.34
CA HIS A 5 -9.91 -14.90 27.55
C HIS A 5 -8.57 -15.46 28.01
N SER A 6 -8.43 -16.78 28.00
CA SER A 6 -7.19 -17.46 28.41
C SER A 6 -6.04 -17.23 27.43
N GLU A 7 -6.36 -16.96 26.16
CA GLU A 7 -5.38 -16.72 25.11
C GLU A 7 -5.93 -15.74 24.06
N LEU A 8 -5.02 -15.01 23.41
CA LEU A 8 -5.27 -14.30 22.17
C LEU A 8 -4.39 -14.92 21.09
N LYS A 9 -5.01 -15.29 19.97
CA LYS A 9 -4.30 -15.84 18.81
C LYS A 9 -3.88 -14.74 17.86
N VAL A 10 -2.72 -14.91 17.25
CA VAL A 10 -2.24 -14.02 16.19
C VAL A 10 -3.09 -14.21 14.94
N ILE A 11 -3.38 -13.13 14.21
CA ILE A 11 -4.23 -13.19 13.00
C ILE A 11 -3.72 -14.19 11.96
N THR A 12 -2.40 -14.40 11.88
CA THR A 12 -1.78 -15.35 10.94
C THR A 12 -2.06 -16.81 11.30
N GLU A 13 -2.42 -17.12 12.55
CA GLU A 13 -2.85 -18.48 12.94
C GLU A 13 -4.25 -18.81 12.42
N TRP A 14 -5.06 -17.79 12.14
CA TRP A 14 -6.38 -17.96 11.53
C TRP A 14 -6.32 -18.13 10.01
N ILE A 15 -5.19 -17.79 9.40
CA ILE A 15 -4.98 -17.84 7.95
C ILE A 15 -3.63 -18.56 7.68
N PRO A 16 -3.54 -19.87 7.97
CA PRO A 16 -2.28 -20.60 7.95
C PRO A 16 -1.59 -20.63 6.58
N ASP A 17 -2.40 -20.63 5.51
CA ASP A 17 -1.92 -20.63 4.12
C ASP A 17 -1.94 -19.22 3.48
N GLY A 18 -2.18 -18.19 4.30
CA GLY A 18 -2.23 -16.81 3.84
C GLY A 18 -0.86 -16.32 3.38
N VAL A 19 -0.83 -15.57 2.29
CA VAL A 19 0.36 -14.82 1.86
C VAL A 19 0.23 -13.39 2.37
N ILE A 20 1.23 -12.93 3.11
CA ILE A 20 1.30 -11.56 3.59
C ILE A 20 1.98 -10.71 2.52
N VAL A 21 1.23 -9.80 1.89
CA VAL A 21 1.80 -8.78 1.01
C VAL A 21 1.96 -7.50 1.81
N ALA A 22 3.20 -7.03 1.94
CA ALA A 22 3.53 -5.86 2.75
C ALA A 22 4.37 -4.85 1.96
N PRO A 23 4.25 -3.55 2.24
CA PRO A 23 5.14 -2.54 1.66
C PRO A 23 6.56 -2.64 2.22
N PHE A 24 7.54 -2.09 1.52
CA PHE A 24 8.96 -2.13 1.90
C PHE A 24 9.26 -1.50 3.27
N ASP A 25 8.44 -0.55 3.70
CA ASP A 25 8.58 0.17 4.97
C ASP A 25 7.83 -0.50 6.12
N PHE A 26 7.23 -1.67 5.90
CA PHE A 26 6.42 -2.37 6.89
C PHE A 26 7.19 -2.62 8.19
N GLU A 27 8.42 -3.15 8.13
CA GLU A 27 9.18 -3.46 9.34
C GLU A 27 9.42 -2.21 10.18
N ILE A 28 9.85 -1.10 9.56
CA ILE A 28 10.11 0.17 10.25
C ILE A 28 8.82 0.70 10.87
N ASN A 29 7.71 0.71 10.11
CA ASN A 29 6.42 1.17 10.61
C ASN A 29 5.90 0.31 11.78
N ALA A 30 6.14 -1.00 11.73
CA ALA A 30 5.75 -1.91 12.81
C ALA A 30 6.60 -1.71 14.07
N LEU A 31 7.90 -1.41 13.93
CA LEU A 31 8.77 -1.04 15.05
C LEU A 31 8.32 0.26 15.70
N ASN A 32 8.12 1.32 14.90
CA ASN A 32 7.61 2.60 15.38
C ASN A 32 6.27 2.43 16.11
N ARG A 33 5.42 1.52 15.63
CA ARG A 33 4.16 1.20 16.30
C ARG A 33 4.37 0.52 17.65
N CYS A 34 5.34 -0.40 17.78
CA CYS A 34 5.68 -1.02 19.06
C CYS A 34 6.17 0.02 20.07
N ASP A 35 7.06 0.92 19.64
CA ASP A 35 7.60 1.99 20.48
C ASP A 35 6.50 2.93 20.96
N LEU A 36 5.62 3.37 20.05
CA LEU A 36 4.46 4.19 20.43
C LEU A 36 3.56 3.51 21.46
N ILE A 37 3.29 2.20 21.30
CA ILE A 37 2.47 1.45 22.26
C ILE A 37 3.14 1.44 23.64
N GLU A 38 4.45 1.21 23.69
CA GLU A 38 5.22 1.21 24.93
C GLU A 38 5.22 2.60 25.59
N ASP A 39 5.45 3.67 24.83
CA ASP A 39 5.40 5.04 25.31
C ASP A 39 4.02 5.38 25.92
N PHE A 40 2.94 4.94 25.26
CA PHE A 40 1.57 5.10 25.76
C PHE A 40 1.31 4.30 27.04
N TYR A 41 1.95 3.15 27.21
CA TYR A 41 1.85 2.34 28.42
C TYR A 41 2.62 2.98 29.58
N GLN A 42 3.88 3.36 29.36
CA GLN A 42 4.73 4.02 30.37
C GLN A 42 4.17 5.37 30.82
N SER A 43 3.61 6.15 29.90
CA SER A 43 2.95 7.41 30.22
C SER A 43 1.75 7.20 31.16
N ARG A 44 1.00 6.10 30.98
CA ARG A 44 -0.12 5.74 31.86
C ARG A 44 0.37 5.26 33.22
N LEU A 45 1.39 4.40 33.26
CA LEU A 45 2.00 3.95 34.51
C LEU A 45 2.49 5.13 35.35
N SER A 46 3.21 6.07 34.72
CA SER A 46 3.76 7.26 35.38
C SER A 46 2.68 8.22 35.93
N ALA A 47 1.45 8.11 35.42
CA ALA A 47 0.31 8.89 35.89
C ALA A 47 -0.51 8.18 36.97
N MET A 48 -0.23 6.90 37.28
CA MET A 48 -0.95 6.14 38.33
C MET A 48 -0.70 6.70 39.73
N ASP A 49 0.46 7.31 39.98
CA ASP A 49 0.81 7.91 41.28
C ASP A 49 0.06 9.23 41.57
N LYS A 50 -0.80 9.70 40.65
CA LYS A 50 -1.53 10.97 40.75
C LYS A 50 -3.03 10.80 41.04
N ASP A 51 -3.41 9.79 41.82
CA ASP A 51 -4.75 9.53 42.40
C ASP A 51 -5.97 9.58 41.44
N SER A 52 -5.74 9.56 40.12
CA SER A 52 -6.74 9.92 39.11
C SER A 52 -7.03 8.83 38.09
N ILE A 53 -6.41 7.66 38.20
CA ILE A 53 -6.61 6.56 37.24
C ILE A 53 -7.34 5.38 37.90
N GLU A 54 -8.60 5.21 37.49
CA GLU A 54 -9.52 4.19 38.01
C GLU A 54 -9.20 2.76 37.52
N TYR A 55 -8.37 2.61 36.47
CA TYR A 55 -8.00 1.31 35.91
C TYR A 55 -6.48 1.13 35.79
N ARG A 56 -6.02 -0.10 36.02
CA ARG A 56 -4.63 -0.48 35.82
C ARG A 56 -4.40 -0.81 34.34
N PRO A 57 -3.43 -0.17 33.66
CA PRO A 57 -3.16 -0.47 32.26
C PRO A 57 -2.66 -1.91 32.12
N VAL A 58 -3.14 -2.59 31.08
CA VAL A 58 -2.70 -3.95 30.74
C VAL A 58 -1.35 -3.89 30.04
N PRO A 59 -0.37 -4.75 30.38
CA PRO A 59 0.92 -4.80 29.71
C PRO A 59 0.77 -5.04 28.19
N PRO A 60 1.50 -4.30 27.33
CA PRO A 60 1.39 -4.40 25.88
C PRO A 60 1.52 -5.83 25.32
N GLU A 61 2.41 -6.64 25.87
CA GLU A 61 2.68 -8.00 25.43
C GLU A 61 1.49 -8.96 25.58
N GLN A 62 0.47 -8.60 26.38
CA GLN A 62 -0.76 -9.39 26.51
C GLN A 62 -1.78 -9.12 25.40
N MET A 63 -1.62 -8.02 24.67
CA MET A 63 -2.60 -7.53 23.69
C MET A 63 -2.00 -7.37 22.29
N TYR A 64 -0.69 -7.16 22.19
CA TYR A 64 0.01 -6.85 20.95
C TYR A 64 1.19 -7.78 20.73
N LEU A 65 1.53 -7.99 19.45
CA LEU A 65 2.79 -8.61 19.08
C LEU A 65 3.95 -7.67 19.44
N THR A 66 4.98 -8.24 20.07
CA THR A 66 6.24 -7.55 20.32
C THR A 66 7.13 -7.61 19.07
N GLN A 67 8.14 -6.74 19.02
CA GLN A 67 9.18 -6.77 17.97
C GLN A 67 9.79 -8.17 17.79
N LYS A 68 10.02 -8.88 18.90
CA LYS A 68 10.59 -10.24 18.91
C LYS A 68 9.67 -11.25 18.22
N ASN A 69 8.35 -11.10 18.40
CA ASN A 69 7.35 -12.04 17.93
C ASN A 69 6.83 -11.70 16.52
N LEU A 70 7.03 -10.46 16.07
CA LEU A 70 6.60 -9.99 14.75
C LEU A 70 7.36 -10.68 13.60
N LYS A 71 8.69 -10.73 13.67
CA LYS A 71 9.53 -11.30 12.60
C LYS A 71 9.18 -12.77 12.28
N PRO A 72 9.00 -13.66 13.27
CA PRO A 72 8.53 -15.02 13.02
C PRO A 72 7.19 -15.11 12.27
N CYS A 73 6.26 -14.19 12.49
CA CYS A 73 4.96 -14.18 11.81
C CYS A 73 5.07 -13.88 10.30
N LEU A 74 6.06 -13.08 9.89
CA LEU A 74 6.26 -12.69 8.49
C LEU A 74 6.99 -13.75 7.67
N LYS A 75 7.93 -14.48 8.29
CA LYS A 75 8.83 -15.42 7.61
C LYS A 75 8.13 -16.62 6.94
N LYS A 76 6.87 -16.93 7.27
CA LYS A 76 6.18 -18.11 6.74
C LYS A 76 5.76 -17.96 5.27
N SER A 77 5.46 -16.75 4.79
CA SER A 77 4.89 -16.51 3.45
C SER A 77 4.70 -15.01 3.17
N SER A 78 5.76 -14.21 3.18
CA SER A 78 5.66 -12.76 2.92
C SER A 78 6.22 -12.34 1.56
N ILE A 79 5.51 -11.47 0.85
CA ILE A 79 5.98 -10.72 -0.32
C ILE A 79 6.14 -9.26 0.09
N ILE A 80 7.32 -8.69 -0.15
CA ILE A 80 7.59 -7.27 0.07
C ILE A 80 7.52 -6.52 -1.25
N LEU A 81 6.64 -5.52 -1.33
CA LEU A 81 6.54 -4.62 -2.47
C LEU A 81 7.39 -3.38 -2.25
N SER A 82 8.35 -3.17 -3.15
CA SER A 82 9.29 -2.05 -3.09
C SER A 82 9.22 -1.21 -4.37
N PRO A 83 9.29 0.13 -4.27
CA PRO A 83 9.45 1.00 -5.44
C PRO A 83 10.89 0.99 -5.98
N PHE A 84 11.82 0.36 -5.26
CA PHE A 84 13.23 0.29 -5.64
C PHE A 84 13.50 -0.98 -6.44
N SER A 85 14.35 -0.85 -7.47
CA SER A 85 14.89 -2.00 -8.18
C SER A 85 15.61 -2.94 -7.21
N SER A 86 15.40 -4.24 -7.39
CA SER A 86 16.16 -5.23 -6.63
C SER A 86 17.65 -5.10 -6.99
N PRO A 87 18.57 -5.26 -6.02
CA PRO A 87 19.99 -5.37 -6.33
C PRO A 87 20.23 -6.56 -7.26
N GLU A 88 21.34 -6.52 -8.02
CA GLU A 88 21.77 -7.68 -8.81
C GLU A 88 21.86 -8.90 -7.89
N LYS A 89 21.38 -10.07 -8.37
CA LYS A 89 21.31 -11.29 -7.55
C LYS A 89 22.67 -11.60 -6.95
N ILE A 90 22.75 -11.55 -5.62
CA ILE A 90 23.98 -11.83 -4.87
C ILE A 90 24.06 -13.33 -4.58
N SER A 91 22.91 -14.03 -4.56
CA SER A 91 22.83 -15.48 -4.35
C SER A 91 21.68 -16.14 -5.11
N GLU A 92 21.78 -17.44 -5.39
CA GLU A 92 20.75 -18.21 -6.09
C GLU A 92 19.41 -18.27 -5.32
N ASN A 93 19.44 -18.06 -4.00
CA ASN A 93 18.26 -18.02 -3.13
C ASN A 93 17.56 -16.64 -3.07
N ASP A 94 18.04 -15.63 -3.80
CA ASP A 94 17.38 -14.33 -3.86
C ASP A 94 16.14 -14.42 -4.76
N ASN A 95 14.97 -14.54 -4.13
CA ASN A 95 13.65 -14.54 -4.78
C ASN A 95 13.16 -13.12 -5.13
N ASN A 96 14.10 -12.22 -5.41
CA ASN A 96 13.84 -10.82 -5.66
C ASN A 96 13.48 -10.66 -7.15
N PHE A 97 12.39 -9.95 -7.44
CA PHE A 97 11.95 -9.73 -8.81
C PHE A 97 11.61 -8.26 -9.04
N THR A 98 12.30 -7.65 -10.01
CA THR A 98 12.05 -6.27 -10.43
C THR A 98 10.99 -6.27 -11.52
N LEU A 99 9.82 -5.70 -11.22
CA LEU A 99 8.86 -5.28 -12.23
C LEU A 99 9.38 -3.97 -12.81
N SER A 100 9.86 -3.95 -14.05
CA SER A 100 10.45 -2.78 -14.75
C SER A 100 9.42 -1.66 -15.06
N GLY A 101 8.54 -1.36 -14.12
CA GLY A 101 7.58 -0.27 -14.20
C GLY A 101 8.25 1.08 -13.93
N GLU A 102 7.82 2.09 -14.66
CA GLU A 102 8.29 3.46 -14.51
C GLU A 102 7.14 4.37 -14.07
N ILE A 103 7.44 5.33 -13.20
CA ILE A 103 6.45 6.36 -12.83
C ILE A 103 6.28 7.31 -14.02
N SER A 104 5.05 7.40 -14.52
CA SER A 104 4.68 8.33 -15.58
C SER A 104 4.55 9.76 -15.07
N PRO A 105 4.71 10.78 -15.93
CA PRO A 105 4.55 12.18 -15.54
C PRO A 105 3.14 12.45 -15.00
N VAL A 106 3.07 13.32 -14.01
CA VAL A 106 1.80 13.88 -13.51
C VAL A 106 1.40 15.04 -14.40
N PHE A 107 0.15 15.08 -14.86
CA PHE A 107 -0.38 16.21 -15.62
C PHE A 107 -1.19 17.12 -14.70
N SER A 108 -0.72 18.34 -14.44
CA SER A 108 -1.43 19.31 -13.60
C SER A 108 -1.52 20.69 -14.27
N ALA A 109 -2.57 21.44 -13.92
CA ALA A 109 -2.76 22.81 -14.40
C ALA A 109 -1.74 23.80 -13.85
N THR A 110 -0.96 23.39 -12.85
CA THR A 110 0.10 24.18 -12.20
C THR A 110 1.47 24.00 -12.84
N GLN A 111 1.59 23.13 -13.85
CA GLN A 111 2.83 23.04 -14.63
C GLN A 111 2.93 24.22 -15.58
N ASP A 112 4.13 24.81 -15.68
CA ASP A 112 4.50 25.80 -16.71
C ASP A 112 4.60 25.14 -18.08
N ASN A 113 3.48 24.62 -18.56
CA ASN A 113 3.33 24.07 -19.89
C ASN A 113 2.31 24.90 -20.66
N TYR A 114 2.59 25.16 -21.93
CA TYR A 114 1.67 25.85 -22.85
C TYR A 114 0.37 25.07 -23.12
N PHE A 115 0.31 23.80 -22.70
CA PHE A 115 -0.80 22.89 -22.94
C PHE A 115 -1.61 22.67 -21.67
N SER A 116 -2.93 22.55 -21.82
CA SER A 116 -3.80 22.06 -20.75
C SER A 116 -3.41 20.63 -20.34
N PRO A 117 -3.69 20.20 -19.10
CA PRO A 117 -3.39 18.83 -18.64
C PRO A 117 -3.95 17.75 -19.58
N SER A 118 -5.14 17.96 -20.13
CA SER A 118 -5.80 17.06 -21.07
C SER A 118 -5.03 16.94 -22.40
N GLN A 119 -4.47 18.04 -22.90
CA GLN A 119 -3.65 18.06 -24.12
C GLN A 119 -2.32 17.33 -23.90
N SER A 120 -1.64 17.59 -22.79
CA SER A 120 -0.40 16.92 -22.42
C SER A 120 -0.60 15.41 -22.25
N ALA A 121 -1.68 14.99 -21.60
CA ALA A 121 -2.07 13.59 -21.50
C ALA A 121 -2.33 12.97 -22.88
N ALA A 122 -3.10 13.63 -23.75
CA ALA A 122 -3.38 13.14 -25.10
C ALA A 122 -2.11 12.98 -25.95
N GLN A 123 -1.15 13.91 -25.86
CA GLN A 123 0.13 13.81 -26.54
C GLN A 123 0.95 12.60 -26.05
N MET A 124 0.99 12.37 -24.73
CA MET A 124 1.67 11.20 -24.19
C MET A 124 1.00 9.91 -24.67
N ILE A 125 -0.33 9.82 -24.63
CA ILE A 125 -1.08 8.65 -25.12
C ILE A 125 -0.74 8.37 -26.60
N LYS A 126 -0.73 9.39 -27.45
CA LYS A 126 -0.36 9.26 -28.88
C LYS A 126 1.06 8.75 -29.09
N LYS A 127 1.99 9.13 -28.22
CA LYS A 127 3.37 8.64 -28.26
C LYS A 127 3.44 7.16 -27.85
N GLU A 128 2.78 6.81 -26.75
CA GLU A 128 2.92 5.49 -26.14
C GLU A 128 2.16 4.38 -26.85
N ILE A 129 1.01 4.69 -27.46
CA ILE A 129 0.18 3.68 -28.13
C ILE A 129 0.88 3.01 -29.33
N LYS A 130 1.97 3.60 -29.84
CA LYS A 130 2.78 3.01 -30.91
C LYS A 130 3.52 1.74 -30.46
N ASN A 131 3.85 1.65 -29.17
CA ASN A 131 4.72 0.61 -28.63
C ASN A 131 4.05 -0.24 -27.55
N ARG A 132 2.98 0.26 -26.91
CA ARG A 132 2.33 -0.40 -25.77
C ARG A 132 0.84 -0.09 -25.69
N TYR A 133 0.11 -0.98 -25.02
CA TYR A 133 -1.28 -0.72 -24.66
C TYR A 133 -1.35 0.40 -23.61
N VAL A 134 -2.33 1.30 -23.78
CA VAL A 134 -2.61 2.38 -22.83
C VAL A 134 -4.00 2.14 -22.23
N ILE A 135 -4.04 1.95 -20.91
CA ILE A 135 -5.28 1.76 -20.15
C ILE A 135 -5.60 3.04 -19.40
N LEU A 136 -6.80 3.59 -19.62
CA LEU A 136 -7.30 4.74 -18.89
C LEU A 136 -8.23 4.27 -17.77
N VAL A 137 -7.92 4.65 -16.53
CA VAL A 137 -8.68 4.24 -15.34
C VAL A 137 -9.20 5.48 -14.62
N ALA A 138 -10.47 5.47 -14.25
CA ALA A 138 -11.09 6.52 -13.46
C ALA A 138 -11.87 5.94 -12.28
N ALA A 139 -12.03 6.73 -11.22
CA ALA A 139 -12.64 6.27 -9.96
C ALA A 139 -14.14 5.92 -10.07
N SER A 140 -14.85 6.43 -11.09
CA SER A 140 -16.29 6.20 -11.27
C SER A 140 -16.70 6.30 -12.73
N LYS A 141 -17.91 5.80 -13.05
CA LYS A 141 -18.50 5.91 -14.39
C LYS A 141 -18.61 7.37 -14.86
N GLY A 142 -19.00 8.29 -13.97
CA GLY A 142 -19.05 9.73 -14.28
C GLY A 142 -17.66 10.32 -14.54
N ALA A 143 -16.64 9.88 -13.80
CA ALA A 143 -15.26 10.29 -14.03
C ALA A 143 -14.73 9.75 -15.37
N VAL A 144 -15.10 8.53 -15.79
CA VAL A 144 -14.80 8.00 -17.13
C VAL A 144 -15.43 8.87 -18.21
N ALA A 145 -16.71 9.20 -18.10
CA ALA A 145 -17.39 10.05 -19.10
C ALA A 145 -16.71 11.42 -19.23
N LYS A 146 -16.39 12.07 -18.11
CA LYS A 146 -15.69 13.35 -18.10
C LYS A 146 -14.26 13.25 -18.64
N MET A 147 -13.54 12.17 -18.33
CA MET A 147 -12.20 11.92 -18.87
C MET A 147 -12.24 11.72 -20.39
N ILE A 148 -13.20 10.95 -20.89
CA ILE A 148 -13.41 10.76 -22.33
C ILE A 148 -13.70 12.11 -22.98
N GLU A 149 -14.63 12.90 -22.45
CA GLU A 149 -14.95 14.24 -22.97
C GLU A 149 -13.72 15.14 -23.07
N LEU A 150 -12.90 15.20 -22.02
CA LEU A 150 -11.72 16.07 -21.96
C LEU A 150 -10.59 15.64 -22.91
N ILE A 151 -10.35 14.34 -23.07
CA ILE A 151 -9.18 13.84 -23.81
C ILE A 151 -9.54 13.51 -25.27
N SER A 152 -10.76 13.06 -25.56
CA SER A 152 -11.21 12.67 -26.91
C SER A 152 -11.06 13.77 -27.94
N SER A 153 -11.35 15.02 -27.57
CA SER A 153 -11.15 16.19 -28.43
C SER A 153 -9.71 16.39 -28.90
N ASN A 154 -8.75 15.84 -28.14
CA ASN A 154 -7.31 15.93 -28.42
C ASN A 154 -6.73 14.62 -28.96
N LEU A 155 -7.52 13.54 -29.01
CA LEU A 155 -7.13 12.21 -29.50
C LEU A 155 -7.65 11.99 -30.92
N SER A 156 -6.81 11.39 -31.76
CA SER A 156 -7.18 11.00 -33.13
C SER A 156 -7.65 9.54 -33.20
N ILE A 157 -7.84 8.91 -32.03
CA ILE A 157 -8.01 7.47 -31.86
C ILE A 157 -9.23 7.26 -30.96
N SER A 158 -10.05 6.26 -31.29
CA SER A 158 -11.25 5.93 -30.51
C SER A 158 -10.88 5.25 -29.20
N ILE A 159 -11.48 5.71 -28.10
CA ILE A 159 -11.33 5.09 -26.78
C ILE A 159 -12.36 3.97 -26.69
N ILE A 160 -11.89 2.73 -26.49
CA ILE A 160 -12.78 1.57 -26.32
C ILE A 160 -13.15 1.47 -24.83
N PRO A 161 -14.43 1.67 -24.45
CA PRO A 161 -14.83 1.49 -23.06
C PRO A 161 -14.77 0.00 -22.72
N MET A 162 -13.89 -0.38 -21.81
CA MET A 162 -14.05 -1.64 -21.10
C MET A 162 -15.20 -1.46 -20.11
N GLY A 163 -16.27 -2.24 -20.25
CA GLY A 163 -17.27 -2.36 -19.19
C GLY A 163 -16.61 -2.82 -17.89
N ALA A 164 -17.34 -2.79 -16.77
CA ALA A 164 -16.90 -3.46 -15.55
C ALA A 164 -16.83 -4.97 -15.84
N GLY A 165 -15.72 -5.40 -16.42
CA GLY A 165 -15.50 -6.75 -16.89
C GLY A 165 -15.19 -7.63 -15.70
N VAL A 166 -16.13 -8.55 -15.42
CA VAL A 166 -15.78 -9.86 -14.88
C VAL A 166 -14.73 -10.42 -15.84
N VAL A 167 -13.47 -10.45 -15.41
CA VAL A 167 -12.43 -11.18 -16.11
C VAL A 167 -12.79 -12.65 -15.95
N GLN A 168 -13.31 -13.28 -17.00
CA GLN A 168 -13.27 -14.74 -17.09
C GLN A 168 -11.79 -15.12 -17.27
N LEU A 169 -11.28 -15.81 -16.25
CA LEU A 169 -9.94 -16.39 -16.19
C LEU A 169 -9.68 -17.34 -17.37
#